data_AF-A0A015IVG2-F1
#
_entry.id   AF-A0A015IVG2-F1
#
_cell.length_a   1.000
_cell.length_b   1.000
_cell.length_c   1.000
_cell.angle_alpha   90.00
_cell.angle_beta   90.00
_cell.angle_gamma   90.00
#
_symmetry.space_group_name_H-M   'P 1'
#
loop_
_entity.id
_entity.type
_entity.pdbx_description
1 polymer ?
#
loop_
_entity_poly.entity_id
_entity_poly.type
_entity_poly.pdbx_seq_one_letter_code
_entity_poly.pdbx_strand_id
1 'polypeptide(L)'
;MAAIRKELVYAAIRKVDALIDVSIYNDMTEIHESQIKSIFDDESLISDEKLEAIRILIEDHDYQKVLLNEGTKRLCKECQKDCFATLYCEHCVRTYLINNFSNWTSGNSDIDNLIQECQKVSLRPDKIIEWIPYNKLQNSKYITKGGYSEIYSALWTDGEYVE
;
A
#
# COMPACT_ATOMS: atom_id res chain seq x y z
N MET A 1 0.49 17.97 16.03
CA MET A 1 1.27 17.07 15.15
C MET A 1 2.22 17.94 14.34
N ALA A 2 3.49 17.57 14.31
CA ALA A 2 4.45 18.25 13.45
C ALA A 2 4.23 17.82 11.99
N ALA A 3 4.59 18.66 11.02
CA ALA A 3 4.54 18.26 9.62
C ALA A 3 5.60 17.16 9.35
N ILE A 4 5.16 15.99 8.91
CA ILE A 4 6.03 14.85 8.58
C ILE A 4 6.84 15.17 7.33
N ARG A 5 8.18 15.10 7.42
CA ARG A 5 9.08 15.30 6.27
C ARG A 5 9.24 13.96 5.52
N LYS A 6 8.33 13.70 4.56
CA LYS A 6 8.30 12.45 3.78
C LYS A 6 9.65 12.07 3.15
N GLU A 7 10.40 13.05 2.67
CA GLU A 7 11.75 12.85 2.11
C GLU A 7 12.71 12.16 3.09
N LEU A 8 12.69 12.57 4.36
CA LEU A 8 13.55 11.99 5.41
C LEU A 8 13.09 10.59 5.81
N VAL A 9 11.77 10.39 5.92
CA VAL A 9 11.17 9.07 6.18
C VAL A 9 11.63 8.06 5.13
N TYR A 10 11.45 8.38 3.84
CA TYR A 10 11.87 7.48 2.77
C TYR A 10 13.39 7.33 2.68
N ALA A 11 14.17 8.36 3.01
CA ALA A 11 15.63 8.26 3.05
C ALA A 11 16.10 7.29 4.15
N ALA A 12 15.48 7.34 5.34
CA ALA A 12 15.79 6.44 6.44
C ALA A 12 15.45 4.98 6.11
N ILE A 13 14.26 4.74 5.52
CA ILE A 13 13.86 3.40 5.06
C ILE A 13 14.86 2.84 4.06
N ARG A 14 15.18 3.59 2.98
CA ARG A 14 16.16 3.16 1.97
C ARG A 14 17.53 2.87 2.56
N LYS A 15 17.96 3.67 3.54
CA LYS A 15 19.25 3.47 4.22
C LYS A 15 19.25 2.14 4.98
N VAL A 16 18.18 1.86 5.72
CA VAL A 16 18.04 0.61 6.47
C VAL A 16 17.98 -0.58 5.52
N ASP A 17 17.20 -0.51 4.43
CA ASP A 17 17.13 -1.56 3.41
C ASP A 17 18.48 -1.86 2.75
N ALA A 18 19.27 -0.82 2.47
CA ALA A 18 20.58 -0.97 1.85
C ALA A 18 21.63 -1.59 2.78
N LEU A 19 21.41 -1.58 4.10
CA LEU A 19 22.33 -2.15 5.09
C LEU A 19 22.06 -3.63 5.39
N ILE A 20 20.97 -4.18 4.84
CA ILE A 20 20.58 -5.57 5.08
C ILE A 20 21.35 -6.48 4.14
N ASP A 21 22.15 -7.35 4.74
CA ASP A 21 22.71 -8.50 4.04
C ASP A 21 21.77 -9.69 4.22
N VAL A 22 20.98 -9.98 3.19
CA VAL A 22 20.01 -11.09 3.19
C VAL A 22 20.72 -12.45 3.34
N SER A 23 22.03 -12.54 3.11
CA SER A 23 22.79 -13.77 3.32
C SER A 23 23.08 -14.09 4.79
N ILE A 24 22.91 -13.12 5.70
CA ILE A 24 23.17 -13.28 7.14
C ILE A 24 21.94 -13.82 7.88
N TYR A 25 20.74 -13.56 7.37
CA TYR A 25 19.49 -13.92 8.03
C TYR A 25 18.81 -15.08 7.31
N ASN A 26 18.40 -16.10 8.08
CA ASN A 26 17.61 -17.21 7.55
C ASN A 26 16.10 -16.95 7.66
N ASP A 27 15.69 -15.91 8.41
CA ASP A 27 14.30 -15.56 8.69
C ASP A 27 14.05 -14.08 8.36
N MET A 28 13.07 -13.82 7.49
CA MET A 28 12.65 -12.47 7.10
C MET A 28 12.09 -11.67 8.27
N THR A 29 11.60 -12.34 9.32
CA THR A 29 11.10 -11.72 10.54
C THR A 29 12.22 -11.04 11.31
N GLU A 30 13.39 -11.69 11.42
CA GLU A 30 14.56 -11.13 12.12
C GLU A 30 15.10 -9.89 11.40
N ILE A 31 15.10 -9.91 10.07
CA ILE A 31 15.42 -8.73 9.25
C ILE A 31 14.47 -7.59 9.62
N HIS A 32 13.16 -7.85 9.58
CA HIS A 32 12.14 -6.83 9.82
C HIS A 32 12.26 -6.20 11.22
N GLU A 33 12.48 -7.00 12.26
CA GLU A 33 12.70 -6.51 13.62
C GLU A 33 13.94 -5.61 13.72
N SER A 34 15.04 -5.99 13.04
CA SER A 34 16.26 -5.20 12.95
C SER A 34 16.04 -3.86 12.23
N GLN A 35 15.23 -3.86 11.16
CA GLN A 35 14.88 -2.64 10.42
C GLN A 35 14.11 -1.67 11.32
N ILE A 36 13.08 -2.15 12.01
CA ILE A 36 12.26 -1.35 12.93
C ILE A 36 13.13 -0.73 14.02
N LYS A 37 14.03 -1.53 14.62
CA LYS A 37 14.95 -1.04 15.65
C LYS A 37 15.86 0.07 15.12
N SER A 38 16.42 -0.12 13.93
CA SER A 38 17.31 0.86 13.29
C SER A 38 16.61 2.20 13.03
N ILE A 39 15.33 2.18 12.62
CA ILE A 39 14.52 3.39 12.48
C ILE A 39 14.21 4.03 13.82
N PHE A 40 13.89 3.22 14.83
CA PHE A 40 13.59 3.70 16.17
C PHE A 40 14.79 4.44 16.80
N ASP A 41 16.00 3.95 16.56
CA ASP A 41 17.25 4.53 17.04
C ASP A 41 17.76 5.70 16.19
N ASP A 42 17.11 6.04 15.05
CA ASP A 42 17.55 7.13 14.17
C ASP A 42 17.25 8.51 14.79
N GLU A 43 18.28 9.20 15.27
CA GLU A 43 18.16 10.53 15.90
C GLU A 43 17.76 11.65 14.92
N SER A 44 17.84 11.42 13.61
CA SER A 44 17.48 12.42 12.59
C SER A 44 15.97 12.57 12.38
N LEU A 45 15.20 11.57 12.79
CA LEU A 45 13.74 11.54 12.68
C LEU A 45 13.07 11.99 13.99
N ILE A 46 12.00 12.77 13.87
CA ILE A 46 11.11 13.04 15.03
C ILE A 46 10.17 11.84 15.26
N SER A 47 9.50 11.80 16.41
CA SER A 47 8.61 10.69 16.78
C SER A 47 7.55 10.36 15.74
N ASP A 48 6.85 11.37 15.21
CA ASP A 48 5.81 11.19 14.17
C ASP A 48 6.41 10.60 12.87
N GLU A 49 7.65 10.97 12.52
CA GLU A 49 8.35 10.44 11.35
C GLU A 49 8.84 9.00 11.56
N LYS A 50 9.28 8.66 12.77
CA LYS A 50 9.64 7.28 13.13
C LYS A 50 8.44 6.36 13.03
N LEU A 51 7.29 6.79 13.57
CA LEU A 51 6.05 6.04 13.49
C LEU A 51 5.63 5.80 12.04
N GLU A 52 5.72 6.82 11.21
CA GLU A 52 5.39 6.70 9.79
C GLU A 52 6.36 5.76 9.05
N ALA A 53 7.67 5.86 9.32
CA ALA A 53 8.66 4.97 8.73
C ALA A 53 8.44 3.51 9.14
N ILE A 54 8.16 3.26 10.42
CA ILE A 54 7.86 1.93 10.95
C ILE A 54 6.55 1.39 10.34
N ARG A 55 5.52 2.22 10.20
CA ARG A 55 4.25 1.83 9.55
C ARG A 55 4.51 1.32 8.13
N ILE A 56 5.27 2.06 7.32
CA ILE A 56 5.60 1.66 5.95
C ILE A 56 6.37 0.34 5.92
N LEU A 57 7.36 0.17 6.81
CA LEU A 57 8.10 -1.11 6.91
C LEU A 57 7.16 -2.27 7.25
N ILE A 58 6.21 -2.08 8.17
CA ILE A 58 5.25 -3.11 8.54
C ILE A 58 4.32 -3.44 7.37
N GLU A 59 3.85 -2.45 6.61
CA GLU A 59 3.03 -2.68 5.41
C GLU A 59 3.76 -3.51 4.36
N ASP A 60 5.03 -3.22 4.14
CA ASP A 60 5.87 -3.98 3.20
C ASP A 60 6.12 -5.41 3.70
N HIS A 61 6.38 -5.59 5.00
CA HIS A 61 6.52 -6.93 5.58
C HIS A 61 5.20 -7.73 5.57
N ASP A 62 4.08 -7.08 5.88
CA ASP A 62 2.74 -7.67 5.77
C ASP A 62 2.45 -8.16 4.35
N TYR A 63 2.79 -7.34 3.36
CA TYR A 63 2.68 -7.73 1.96
C TYR A 63 3.51 -8.97 1.63
N GLN A 64 4.75 -9.07 2.10
CA GLN A 64 5.59 -10.25 1.86
C GLN A 64 4.99 -11.51 2.49
N LYS A 65 4.52 -11.44 3.74
CA LYS A 65 3.85 -12.57 4.40
C LYS A 65 2.63 -13.05 3.61
N VAL A 66 1.79 -12.12 3.16
CA VAL A 66 0.59 -12.43 2.35
C VAL A 66 0.98 -13.03 0.99
N LEU A 67 2.00 -12.47 0.33
CA LEU A 67 2.48 -12.91 -0.99
C LEU A 67 3.08 -14.31 -0.95
N LEU A 68 3.94 -14.58 0.03
CA LEU A 68 4.62 -15.87 0.20
C LEU A 68 3.76 -16.90 0.93
N ASN A 69 2.66 -16.48 1.56
CA ASN A 69 1.83 -17.32 2.42
C ASN A 69 2.66 -17.95 3.57
N GLU A 70 3.57 -17.16 4.13
CA GLU A 70 4.53 -17.54 5.16
C GLU A 70 4.52 -16.54 6.32
N GLY A 71 4.95 -16.99 7.50
CA GLY A 71 4.98 -16.20 8.72
C GLY A 71 3.76 -16.40 9.63
N THR A 72 3.73 -15.64 10.72
CA THR A 72 2.72 -15.77 11.77
C THR A 72 1.38 -15.24 11.31
N LYS A 73 0.35 -16.09 11.42
CA LYS A 73 -1.05 -15.70 11.21
C LYS A 73 -1.66 -15.14 12.49
N ARG A 74 -2.63 -14.25 12.33
CA ARG A 74 -3.51 -13.81 13.41
C ARG A 74 -4.97 -14.02 13.04
N LEU A 75 -5.80 -14.24 14.04
CA LEU A 75 -7.25 -14.29 13.85
C LEU A 75 -7.79 -12.87 13.62
N CYS A 76 -8.41 -12.64 12.46
CA CYS A 76 -9.11 -11.39 12.17
C CYS A 76 -10.38 -11.28 13.03
N LYS A 77 -10.56 -10.16 13.72
CA LYS A 77 -11.73 -9.92 14.59
C LYS A 77 -13.03 -9.74 13.79
N GLU A 78 -12.95 -9.24 12.56
CA GLU A 78 -14.12 -8.98 11.72
C GLU A 78 -14.61 -10.25 11.02
N CYS A 79 -13.73 -10.93 10.28
CA CYS A 79 -14.14 -12.09 9.47
C CYS A 79 -13.84 -13.45 10.11
N GLN A 80 -13.21 -13.49 11.30
CA GLN A 80 -12.89 -14.74 12.03
C GLN A 80 -12.05 -15.74 11.20
N LYS A 81 -11.25 -15.24 10.26
CA LYS A 81 -10.29 -16.04 9.48
C LYS A 81 -8.88 -15.69 9.91
N ASP A 82 -7.99 -16.66 9.80
CA ASP A 82 -6.57 -16.42 9.94
C ASP A 82 -6.07 -15.58 8.77
N CYS A 83 -5.36 -14.50 9.07
CA CYS A 83 -4.80 -13.56 8.11
C CYS A 83 -3.32 -13.30 8.44
N PHE A 84 -2.52 -13.00 7.42
CA PHE A 84 -1.08 -12.78 7.60
C PHE A 84 -0.72 -11.35 7.94
N ALA A 85 -1.43 -10.39 7.35
CA ALA A 85 -1.15 -8.97 7.55
C ALA A 85 -1.50 -8.53 8.98
N THR A 86 -0.67 -7.68 9.56
CA THR A 86 -0.77 -7.13 10.92
C THR A 86 -1.72 -5.94 10.93
N LEU A 87 -1.54 -5.03 9.97
CA LEU A 87 -2.27 -3.76 9.93
C LEU A 87 -3.68 -3.90 9.35
N TYR A 88 -3.83 -4.76 8.35
CA TYR A 88 -5.09 -5.04 7.66
C TYR A 88 -5.40 -6.53 7.61
N CYS A 89 -6.57 -6.89 7.09
CA CYS A 89 -6.92 -8.28 6.79
C CYS A 89 -7.14 -8.43 5.28
N GLU A 90 -6.28 -9.18 4.60
CA GLU A 90 -6.34 -9.41 3.16
C GLU A 90 -7.67 -10.02 2.70
N HIS A 91 -8.34 -10.79 3.57
CA HIS A 91 -9.66 -11.35 3.30
C HIS A 91 -10.78 -10.30 3.40
N CYS A 92 -10.74 -9.45 4.42
CA CYS A 92 -11.73 -8.38 4.61
C CYS A 92 -11.67 -7.39 3.45
N VAL A 93 -10.46 -6.97 3.07
CA VAL A 93 -10.23 -6.06 1.95
C VAL A 93 -10.84 -6.62 0.65
N ARG A 94 -10.50 -7.87 0.29
CA ARG A 94 -11.08 -8.51 -0.92
C ARG A 94 -12.60 -8.63 -0.85
N THR A 95 -13.13 -9.00 0.32
CA THR A 95 -14.58 -9.13 0.51
C THR A 95 -15.30 -7.79 0.33
N TYR A 96 -14.73 -6.72 0.89
CA TYR A 96 -15.23 -5.36 0.71
C TYR A 96 -15.24 -4.96 -0.77
N LEU A 97 -14.13 -5.18 -1.49
CA LEU A 97 -14.02 -4.87 -2.91
C LEU A 97 -15.07 -5.62 -3.74
N ILE A 98 -15.19 -6.94 -3.55
CA ILE A 98 -16.16 -7.78 -4.25
C ILE A 98 -17.59 -7.31 -4.02
N ASN A 99 -17.94 -6.95 -2.79
CA ASN A 99 -19.28 -6.46 -2.46
C ASN A 99 -19.57 -5.08 -3.09
N ASN A 100 -18.54 -4.34 -3.49
CA ASN A 100 -18.66 -3.01 -4.09
C ASN A 100 -18.64 -3.01 -5.63
N PHE A 101 -18.52 -4.17 -6.29
CA PHE A 101 -18.46 -4.23 -7.77
C PHE A 101 -19.70 -3.65 -8.46
N SER A 102 -20.87 -3.67 -7.82
CA SER A 102 -22.08 -3.06 -8.37
C SER A 102 -22.16 -1.54 -8.19
N ASN A 103 -21.26 -0.95 -7.40
CA ASN A 103 -21.35 0.46 -6.99
C ASN A 103 -20.58 1.41 -7.93
N TRP A 104 -19.81 0.87 -8.87
CA TRP A 104 -19.09 1.64 -9.87
C TRP A 104 -19.05 0.88 -11.20
N THR A 105 -18.87 1.62 -12.29
CA THR A 105 -18.59 1.08 -13.63
C THR A 105 -17.82 2.12 -14.43
N SER A 106 -16.94 1.67 -15.31
CA SER A 106 -16.31 2.51 -16.33
C SER A 106 -17.21 2.79 -17.53
N GLY A 107 -18.34 2.10 -17.64
CA GLY A 107 -19.15 2.03 -18.86
C GLY A 107 -18.57 1.10 -19.92
N ASN A 108 -17.43 0.43 -19.65
CA ASN A 108 -16.81 -0.56 -20.52
C ASN A 108 -16.64 -1.88 -19.76
N SER A 109 -17.34 -2.93 -20.22
CA SER A 109 -17.33 -4.23 -19.56
C SER A 109 -15.95 -4.89 -19.51
N ASP A 110 -15.10 -4.67 -20.51
CA ASP A 110 -13.77 -5.29 -20.55
C ASP A 110 -12.84 -4.65 -19.51
N ILE A 111 -12.93 -3.33 -19.34
CA ILE A 111 -12.20 -2.60 -18.30
C ILE A 111 -12.71 -2.98 -16.92
N ASP A 112 -14.03 -3.02 -16.74
CA ASP A 112 -14.65 -3.39 -15.46
C ASP A 112 -14.24 -4.80 -15.05
N ASN A 113 -14.32 -5.76 -15.98
CA ASN A 113 -13.88 -7.14 -15.74
C ASN A 113 -12.39 -7.20 -15.35
N LEU A 114 -11.52 -6.49 -16.07
CA LEU A 114 -10.09 -6.47 -15.75
C LEU A 114 -9.83 -5.96 -14.33
N ILE A 115 -10.42 -4.82 -13.97
CA ILE A 115 -10.24 -4.22 -12.64
C ILE A 115 -10.80 -5.15 -11.56
N GLN A 116 -11.99 -5.73 -11.75
CA GLN A 116 -12.59 -6.65 -10.79
C GLN A 116 -11.75 -7.91 -10.59
N GLU A 117 -11.19 -8.50 -11.66
CA GLU A 117 -10.28 -9.65 -11.54
C GLU A 117 -9.02 -9.31 -10.75
N CYS A 118 -8.43 -8.12 -10.97
CA CYS A 118 -7.30 -7.66 -10.17
C CYS A 118 -7.69 -7.46 -8.69
N GLN A 119 -8.84 -6.85 -8.42
CA GLN A 119 -9.32 -6.58 -7.05
C GLN A 119 -9.59 -7.86 -6.24
N LYS A 120 -10.02 -8.95 -6.88
CA LYS A 120 -10.22 -10.27 -6.24
C LYS A 120 -8.92 -10.86 -5.68
N VAL A 121 -7.78 -10.52 -6.28
CA VAL A 121 -6.46 -11.04 -5.89
C VAL A 121 -5.57 -9.98 -5.22
N SER A 122 -6.12 -8.81 -4.89
CA SER A 122 -5.37 -7.76 -4.18
C SER A 122 -4.80 -8.27 -2.86
N LEU A 123 -3.53 -7.97 -2.61
CA LEU A 123 -2.80 -8.46 -1.44
C LEU A 123 -2.64 -7.38 -0.36
N ARG A 124 -2.68 -6.10 -0.70
CA ARG A 124 -2.51 -4.95 0.21
C ARG A 124 -3.36 -3.75 -0.23
N PRO A 125 -3.86 -2.92 0.72
CA PRO A 125 -4.74 -1.78 0.43
C PRO A 125 -4.18 -0.76 -0.57
N ASP A 126 -2.94 -0.31 -0.40
CA ASP A 126 -2.30 0.73 -1.22
C ASP A 126 -1.87 0.27 -2.62
N LYS A 127 -2.15 -0.99 -2.99
CA LYS A 127 -1.93 -1.53 -4.35
C LYS A 127 -3.22 -1.95 -5.04
N ILE A 128 -4.37 -1.58 -4.49
CA ILE A 128 -5.66 -1.85 -5.13
C ILE A 128 -5.76 -1.01 -6.41
N ILE A 129 -6.13 -1.66 -7.51
CA ILE A 129 -6.46 -0.98 -8.76
C ILE A 129 -7.86 -0.39 -8.64
N GLU A 130 -8.02 0.89 -8.96
CA GLU A 130 -9.28 1.61 -8.83
C GLU A 130 -9.72 2.22 -10.16
N TRP A 131 -11.03 2.20 -10.42
CA TRP A 131 -11.62 3.02 -11.47
C TRP A 131 -11.92 4.41 -10.92
N ILE A 132 -11.38 5.44 -11.57
CA ILE A 132 -11.59 6.84 -11.19
C ILE A 132 -12.54 7.49 -12.22
N PRO A 133 -13.80 7.78 -11.84
CA PRO A 133 -14.72 8.47 -12.73
C PRO A 133 -14.20 9.87 -13.08
N TYR A 134 -14.36 10.29 -14.34
CA TYR A 134 -13.85 11.58 -14.80
C TYR A 134 -14.39 12.78 -14.01
N ASN A 135 -15.63 12.71 -13.51
CA ASN A 135 -16.21 13.76 -12.68
C ASN A 135 -15.59 13.89 -11.28
N LYS A 136 -14.72 12.95 -10.87
CA LYS A 136 -13.89 13.01 -9.66
C LYS A 136 -12.52 13.65 -9.89
N LEU A 137 -12.24 14.04 -11.13
CA LEU A 137 -11.03 14.76 -11.52
C LEU A 137 -11.36 16.25 -11.69
N GLN A 138 -10.64 17.10 -10.98
CA GLN A 138 -10.78 18.56 -11.05
C GLN A 138 -9.50 19.24 -11.53
N ASN A 139 -9.65 20.49 -11.99
CA ASN A 139 -8.54 21.34 -12.42
C ASN A 139 -7.64 20.64 -13.47
N SER A 140 -8.26 19.96 -14.45
CA SER A 140 -7.52 19.28 -15.50
C SER A 140 -6.72 20.30 -16.31
N LYS A 141 -5.40 20.08 -16.35
CA LYS A 141 -4.44 20.94 -17.05
C LYS A 141 -3.67 20.10 -18.05
N TYR A 142 -3.69 20.54 -19.29
CA TYR A 142 -2.90 19.92 -20.35
C TYR A 142 -1.40 20.01 -20.03
N ILE A 143 -0.70 18.90 -20.20
CA ILE A 143 0.75 18.80 -20.02
C ILE A 143 1.43 18.74 -21.39
N THR A 144 1.09 17.74 -22.20
CA THR A 144 1.72 17.48 -23.49
C THR A 144 0.90 16.49 -24.32
N LYS A 145 1.30 16.29 -25.58
CA LYS A 145 0.72 15.31 -26.49
C LYS A 145 1.83 14.38 -26.98
N GLY A 146 1.64 13.09 -26.76
CA GLY A 146 2.49 12.03 -27.30
C GLY A 146 1.98 11.53 -28.65
N GLY A 147 2.52 10.39 -29.11
CA GLY A 147 2.15 9.81 -30.41
C GLY A 147 0.67 9.44 -30.53
N TYR A 148 0.06 8.91 -29.47
CA TYR A 148 -1.31 8.37 -29.51
C TYR A 148 -2.26 8.94 -28.44
N SER A 149 -1.81 9.90 -27.64
CA SER A 149 -2.60 10.43 -26.53
C SER A 149 -2.18 11.83 -26.12
N GLU A 150 -3.11 12.52 -25.47
CA GLU A 150 -2.88 13.77 -24.75
C GLU A 150 -2.76 13.47 -23.26
N ILE A 151 -1.82 14.13 -22.60
CA ILE A 151 -1.51 13.92 -21.18
C ILE A 151 -1.97 15.16 -20.42
N TYR A 152 -2.75 14.93 -19.37
CA TYR A 152 -3.28 15.96 -18.47
C TYR A 152 -2.87 15.65 -17.03
N SER A 153 -2.64 16.69 -16.23
CA SER A 153 -2.62 16.60 -14.77
C SER A 153 -3.99 16.98 -14.24
N ALA A 154 -4.49 16.28 -13.23
CA ALA A 154 -5.73 16.64 -12.53
C ALA A 154 -5.59 16.37 -11.04
N LEU A 155 -6.46 17.00 -10.24
CA LEU A 155 -6.63 16.68 -8.83
C LEU A 155 -7.73 15.63 -8.70
N TRP A 156 -7.42 14.53 -8.03
CA TRP A 156 -8.42 13.53 -7.67
C TRP A 156 -9.07 13.91 -6.33
N THR A 157 -10.37 14.20 -6.35
CA THR A 157 -11.07 14.76 -5.17
C THR A 157 -11.32 13.76 -4.06
N ASP A 158 -11.47 12.48 -4.42
CA ASP A 158 -11.78 11.43 -3.45
C ASP A 158 -10.51 10.89 -2.79
N GLY A 159 -9.33 11.11 -3.40
CA GLY A 159 -8.05 10.60 -2.92
C GLY A 159 -7.88 9.10 -3.15
N GLU A 160 -6.70 8.58 -2.84
CA GLU A 160 -6.43 7.14 -2.88
C GLU A 160 -7.17 6.40 -1.78
N TYR A 161 -7.37 5.10 -1.96
CA TYR A 161 -7.85 4.23 -0.88
C TYR A 161 -6.89 4.30 0.32
N VAL A 162 -7.37 4.84 1.43
CA VAL A 162 -6.70 4.82 2.74
C VAL A 162 -7.57 4.00 3.67
N GLU A 163 -6.97 3.01 4.34
CA GLU A 163 -7.64 2.19 5.36
C GLU A 163 -8.12 3.01 6.57
#